data_AF-A0AAW0XRB2-F1
#
_entry.id   AF-A0AAW0XRB2-F1
#
_cell.length_a   1.000
_cell.length_b   1.000
_cell.length_c   1.000
_cell.angle_alpha   90.00
_cell.angle_beta   90.00
_cell.angle_gamma   90.00
#
_symmetry.space_group_name_H-M   'P 1'
#
loop_
_entity.id
_entity.type
_entity.pdbx_description
1 polymer ?
#
loop_
_entity_poly.entity_id
_entity_poly.type
_entity_poly.pdbx_seq_one_letter_code
_entity_poly.pdbx_strand_id
1 'polypeptide(L)'
;QETISKTEKSIQFEHPIVGVHVRRTDKRTETSYHNVEEYMEQVEEYFAGLQLLDPNVTRRIYLSSDEPKVYEEMEKKYPHYKILYHRKHVQVDQDITRFTVTSLRDLVVDIYFLARTDYIVVTFTSNIGRLVYEMMQTLNHDASAKFYSLDKGFYSHSQRPNFSRVRFTHQARRANVTLQSGEKLMMSSYHYSFAKNRYLPYVNTRKKTVFVASYMLENIVDVVNISSPYL
;
A
#
# COMPACT_ATOMS: atom_id res chain seq x y z
N GLN A 1 24.98 4.04 -4.18
CA GLN A 1 25.19 4.51 -2.79
C GLN A 1 25.45 6.00 -2.74
N GLU A 2 26.41 6.54 -3.48
CA GLU A 2 26.70 8.00 -3.49
C GLU A 2 25.47 8.88 -3.82
N THR A 3 24.70 8.55 -4.87
CA THR A 3 23.47 9.29 -5.24
C THR A 3 22.47 9.33 -4.09
N ILE A 4 22.24 8.20 -3.44
CA ILE A 4 21.31 8.08 -2.31
C ILE A 4 21.75 8.98 -1.16
N SER A 5 23.02 8.92 -0.75
CA SER A 5 23.54 9.74 0.35
C SER A 5 23.50 11.24 0.04
N LYS A 6 23.69 11.63 -1.23
CA LYS A 6 23.51 13.01 -1.68
C LYS A 6 22.05 13.45 -1.60
N THR A 7 21.14 12.60 -2.06
CA THR A 7 19.69 12.86 -2.01
C THR A 7 19.18 12.97 -0.58
N GLU A 8 19.57 12.05 0.30
CA GLU A 8 19.15 12.02 1.71
C GLU A 8 19.46 13.36 2.41
N LYS A 9 20.68 13.88 2.17
CA LYS A 9 21.09 15.19 2.67
C LYS A 9 20.31 16.35 2.03
N SER A 10 20.07 16.29 0.71
CA SER A 10 19.39 17.38 0.01
C SER A 10 17.92 17.51 0.39
N ILE A 11 17.22 16.39 0.57
CA ILE A 11 15.80 16.37 0.96
C ILE A 11 15.61 16.48 2.48
N GLN A 12 16.71 16.39 3.25
CA GLN A 12 16.70 16.36 4.72
C GLN A 12 15.75 15.27 5.24
N PHE A 13 15.96 14.04 4.77
CA PHE A 13 15.15 12.88 5.15
C PHE A 13 15.25 12.64 6.66
N GLU A 14 14.11 12.63 7.34
CA GLU A 14 14.03 12.59 8.79
C GLU A 14 12.71 11.95 9.22
N HIS A 15 12.72 11.25 10.35
CA HIS A 15 11.55 10.60 10.95
C HIS A 15 10.87 11.51 12.00
N PRO A 16 9.56 11.33 12.28
CA PRO A 16 8.65 10.43 11.58
C PRO A 16 8.26 10.95 10.19
N ILE A 17 8.14 10.04 9.23
CA ILE A 17 7.78 10.31 7.84
C ILE A 17 6.93 9.19 7.25
N VAL A 18 5.90 9.58 6.48
CA VAL A 18 5.02 8.64 5.78
C VAL A 18 5.36 8.64 4.28
N GLY A 19 5.56 7.46 3.71
CA GLY A 19 5.76 7.30 2.27
C GLY A 19 4.43 7.28 1.52
N VAL A 20 4.29 8.11 0.49
CA VAL A 20 3.09 8.17 -0.35
C VAL A 20 3.50 7.88 -1.79
N HIS A 21 2.96 6.80 -2.36
CA HIS A 21 3.18 6.43 -3.76
C HIS A 21 1.89 6.56 -4.55
N VAL A 22 1.81 7.58 -5.41
CA VAL A 22 0.68 7.82 -6.31
C VAL A 22 1.02 7.31 -7.71
N ARG A 23 0.13 6.51 -8.30
CA ARG A 23 0.30 5.95 -9.65
C ARG A 23 -0.90 6.30 -10.53
N ARG A 24 -0.72 7.04 -11.63
CA ARG A 24 -1.81 7.54 -12.49
C ARG A 24 -1.65 7.30 -14.01
N THR A 25 -0.46 7.45 -14.60
CA THR A 25 -0.29 7.75 -16.05
C THR A 25 -0.58 6.60 -17.04
N ASP A 26 -0.42 5.32 -16.69
CA ASP A 26 -0.74 4.17 -17.58
C ASP A 26 -1.86 3.26 -17.07
N LYS A 27 -2.37 3.51 -15.85
CA LYS A 27 -3.24 2.59 -15.13
C LYS A 27 -4.73 2.94 -15.12
N ARG A 28 -5.13 3.93 -15.94
CA ARG A 28 -6.53 4.36 -16.06
C ARG A 28 -7.47 3.26 -16.58
N THR A 29 -6.93 2.23 -17.23
CA THR A 29 -7.66 1.07 -17.75
C THR A 29 -7.69 -0.12 -16.76
N GLU A 30 -6.72 -0.23 -15.86
CA GLU A 30 -6.56 -1.39 -14.96
C GLU A 30 -7.13 -1.17 -13.55
N THR A 31 -7.24 0.08 -13.09
CA THR A 31 -7.54 0.41 -11.68
C THR A 31 -8.42 1.65 -11.53
N SER A 32 -9.09 1.76 -10.38
CA SER A 32 -9.79 2.99 -9.99
C SER A 32 -8.79 4.13 -9.77
N TYR A 33 -9.09 5.29 -10.33
CA TYR A 33 -8.36 6.52 -10.06
C TYR A 33 -8.61 6.95 -8.60
N HIS A 34 -7.54 7.25 -7.86
CA HIS A 34 -7.60 7.74 -6.48
C HIS A 34 -7.08 9.18 -6.40
N ASN A 35 -7.86 10.06 -5.77
CA ASN A 35 -7.47 11.45 -5.53
C ASN A 35 -6.40 11.53 -4.43
N VAL A 36 -5.61 12.61 -4.38
CA VAL A 36 -4.57 12.77 -3.35
C VAL A 36 -5.15 12.81 -1.93
N GLU A 37 -6.38 13.30 -1.79
CA GLU A 37 -7.13 13.32 -0.54
C GLU A 37 -7.31 11.94 0.08
N GLU A 38 -7.55 10.91 -0.72
CA GLU A 38 -7.72 9.55 -0.21
C GLU A 38 -6.42 9.01 0.41
N TYR A 39 -5.27 9.37 -0.18
CA TYR A 39 -3.98 9.04 0.42
C TYR A 39 -3.78 9.83 1.71
N MET A 40 -4.04 11.14 1.67
CA MET A 40 -3.77 12.02 2.80
C MET A 40 -4.71 11.80 3.98
N GLU A 41 -5.92 11.30 3.80
CA GLU A 41 -6.79 10.87 4.90
C GLU A 41 -6.09 9.82 5.78
N GLN A 42 -5.38 8.89 5.16
CA GLN A 42 -4.65 7.82 5.86
C GLN A 42 -3.36 8.33 6.51
N VAL A 43 -2.69 9.29 5.85
CA VAL A 43 -1.53 10.00 6.43
C VAL A 43 -1.94 10.80 7.66
N GLU A 44 -3.08 11.50 7.58
CA GLU A 44 -3.67 12.26 8.67
C GLU A 44 -3.99 11.36 9.87
N GLU A 45 -4.63 10.21 9.64
CA GLU A 45 -4.94 9.25 10.71
C GLU A 45 -3.67 8.74 11.40
N TYR A 46 -2.61 8.43 10.63
CA TYR A 46 -1.32 8.03 11.17
C TYR A 46 -0.71 9.12 12.07
N PHE A 47 -0.62 10.36 11.58
CA PHE A 47 -0.04 11.47 12.36
C PHE A 47 -0.92 11.89 13.54
N ALA A 48 -2.26 11.77 13.43
CA ALA A 48 -3.16 11.99 14.55
C ALA A 48 -2.87 11.01 15.70
N GLY A 49 -2.58 9.75 15.39
CA GLY A 49 -2.13 8.76 16.37
C GLY A 49 -0.81 9.14 17.04
N LEU A 50 0.18 9.58 16.25
CA LEU A 50 1.46 10.06 16.81
C LEU A 50 1.31 11.32 17.66
N GLN A 51 0.39 12.21 17.30
CA GLN A 51 0.15 13.45 18.02
C GLN A 51 -0.38 13.24 19.44
N LEU A 52 -0.97 12.07 19.73
CA LEU A 52 -1.35 11.65 21.08
C LEU A 52 -0.12 11.42 21.98
N LEU A 53 1.05 11.11 21.39
CA LEU A 53 2.31 10.88 22.09
C LEU A 53 3.20 12.12 22.08
N ASP A 54 3.27 12.81 20.95
CA ASP A 54 4.01 14.07 20.78
C ASP A 54 3.12 15.12 20.10
N PRO A 55 2.55 16.07 20.86
CA PRO A 55 1.71 17.14 20.31
C PRO A 55 2.39 18.02 19.27
N ASN A 56 3.73 18.06 19.25
CA ASN A 56 4.54 18.91 18.36
C ASN A 56 5.16 18.12 17.20
N VAL A 57 4.71 16.88 16.97
CA VAL A 57 5.24 16.03 15.90
C VAL A 57 5.18 16.74 14.55
N THR A 58 6.33 16.86 13.89
CA THR A 58 6.40 17.45 12.55
C THR A 58 5.91 16.44 11.53
N ARG A 59 4.92 16.86 10.73
CA ARG A 59 4.26 16.01 9.74
C ARG A 59 5.02 16.02 8.42
N ARG A 60 5.70 14.91 8.12
CA ARG A 60 6.53 14.74 6.92
C ARG A 60 5.95 13.67 6.00
N ILE A 61 5.98 13.91 4.70
CA ILE A 61 5.71 12.87 3.69
C ILE A 61 6.88 12.75 2.71
N TYR A 62 7.20 11.53 2.30
CA TYR A 62 8.01 11.27 1.11
C TYR A 62 7.06 10.92 -0.05
N LEU A 63 6.98 11.80 -1.05
CA LEU A 63 6.06 11.66 -2.18
C LEU A 63 6.79 11.14 -3.42
N SER A 64 6.33 10.00 -3.94
CA SER A 64 6.67 9.55 -5.29
C SER A 64 5.40 9.49 -6.12
N SER A 65 5.48 10.03 -7.34
CA SER A 65 4.39 10.00 -8.29
C SER A 65 4.93 9.96 -9.71
N ASP A 66 4.33 9.10 -10.52
CA ASP A 66 4.50 9.15 -11.95
C ASP A 66 3.83 10.37 -12.58
N GLU A 67 2.89 11.07 -11.93
CA GLU A 67 2.24 12.25 -12.51
C GLU A 67 2.79 13.56 -11.91
N PRO A 68 3.38 14.48 -12.71
CA PRO A 68 3.95 15.74 -12.23
C PRO A 68 2.95 16.63 -11.48
N LYS A 69 1.69 16.64 -11.92
CA LYS A 69 0.63 17.47 -11.33
C LYS A 69 0.31 17.09 -9.89
N VAL A 70 0.60 15.85 -9.47
CA VAL A 70 0.40 15.40 -8.09
C VAL A 70 1.27 16.18 -7.11
N TYR A 71 2.50 16.53 -7.50
CA TYR A 71 3.41 17.31 -6.65
C TYR A 71 2.86 18.72 -6.41
N GLU A 72 2.41 19.39 -7.48
CA GLU A 72 1.79 20.72 -7.39
C GLU A 72 0.49 20.70 -6.57
N GLU A 73 -0.33 19.67 -6.78
CA GLU A 73 -1.59 19.45 -6.06
C GLU A 73 -1.35 19.24 -4.56
N MET A 74 -0.38 18.39 -4.20
CA MET A 74 -0.01 18.11 -2.81
C MET A 74 0.55 19.35 -2.10
N GLU A 75 1.49 20.07 -2.71
CA GLU A 75 2.07 21.31 -2.16
C GLU A 75 0.99 22.38 -1.93
N LYS A 76 0.02 22.48 -2.84
CA LYS A 76 -1.08 23.45 -2.74
C LYS A 76 -2.10 23.09 -1.66
N LYS A 77 -2.52 21.82 -1.58
CA LYS A 77 -3.58 21.37 -0.68
C LYS A 77 -3.09 21.12 0.76
N TYR A 78 -1.83 20.74 0.93
CA TYR A 78 -1.25 20.36 2.21
C TYR A 78 -0.02 21.21 2.57
N PRO A 79 -0.14 22.55 2.62
CA PRO A 79 1.01 23.44 2.87
C PRO A 79 1.61 23.31 4.28
N HIS A 80 0.90 22.63 5.20
CA HIS A 80 1.34 22.38 6.56
C HIS A 80 2.18 21.09 6.71
N TYR A 81 2.31 20.30 5.64
CA TYR A 81 3.22 19.15 5.61
C TYR A 81 4.59 19.56 5.07
N LYS A 82 5.65 18.96 5.64
CA LYS A 82 6.97 18.96 5.00
C LYS A 82 6.96 17.85 3.93
N ILE A 83 6.86 18.24 2.66
CA ILE A 83 6.79 17.32 1.53
C ILE A 83 8.20 17.13 0.95
N LEU A 84 8.69 15.89 1.00
CA LEU A 84 9.99 15.47 0.49
C LEU A 84 9.79 14.66 -0.79
N TYR A 85 10.70 14.82 -1.76
CA TYR A 85 10.77 14.02 -2.97
C TYR A 85 12.16 14.12 -3.57
N HIS A 86 12.65 13.07 -4.25
CA HIS A 86 13.95 13.13 -4.91
C HIS A 86 14.00 14.18 -6.02
N ARG A 87 13.01 14.16 -6.91
CA ARG A 87 12.90 15.07 -8.04
C ARG A 87 11.43 15.23 -8.42
N LYS A 88 11.01 16.44 -8.78
CA LYS A 88 9.73 16.63 -9.51
C LYS A 88 9.90 16.00 -10.89
N HIS A 89 9.13 14.96 -11.21
CA HIS A 89 9.09 14.46 -12.57
C HIS A 89 8.63 15.59 -13.49
N VAL A 90 9.42 15.94 -14.50
CA VAL A 90 9.08 17.00 -15.46
C VAL A 90 8.13 16.39 -16.50
N GLN A 91 7.19 17.19 -17.02
CA GLN A 91 6.19 16.87 -18.06
C GLN A 91 6.75 16.39 -19.42
N VAL A 92 8.01 15.94 -19.49
CA VAL A 92 8.53 15.30 -20.69
C VAL A 92 7.77 14.00 -20.89
N ASP A 93 7.37 13.73 -22.13
CA ASP A 93 6.57 12.57 -22.52
C ASP A 93 7.10 11.30 -21.85
N GLN A 94 6.37 10.85 -20.83
CA GLN A 94 6.89 9.86 -19.89
C GLN A 94 7.05 8.51 -20.56
N ASP A 95 6.25 8.22 -21.58
CA ASP A 95 6.36 6.98 -22.34
C ASP A 95 7.66 6.91 -23.15
N ILE A 96 8.21 8.06 -23.59
CA ILE A 96 9.48 8.13 -24.33
C ILE A 96 10.69 8.05 -23.39
N THR A 97 10.59 8.61 -22.19
CA THR A 97 11.71 8.71 -21.24
C THR A 97 11.72 7.65 -20.14
N ARG A 98 10.65 6.86 -19.99
CA ARG A 98 10.53 5.79 -18.98
C ARG A 98 11.60 4.71 -19.11
N PHE A 99 12.02 4.41 -20.33
CA PHE A 99 12.99 3.35 -20.61
C PHE A 99 14.43 3.88 -20.70
N THR A 100 14.80 4.81 -19.82
CA THR A 100 16.16 5.34 -19.72
C THR A 100 16.84 4.90 -18.42
N VAL A 101 18.18 4.82 -18.45
CA VAL A 101 18.99 4.54 -17.25
C VAL A 101 18.75 5.59 -16.16
N THR A 102 18.49 6.84 -16.56
CA THR A 102 18.16 7.93 -15.63
C THR A 102 16.83 7.66 -14.92
N SER A 103 15.75 7.36 -15.66
CA SER A 103 14.45 7.04 -15.06
C SER A 103 14.49 5.81 -14.15
N LEU A 104 15.30 4.79 -14.51
CA LEU A 104 15.52 3.65 -13.63
C LEU A 104 16.23 4.06 -12.34
N ARG A 105 17.28 4.89 -12.42
CA ARG A 105 17.98 5.40 -11.24
C ARG A 105 17.05 6.20 -10.33
N ASP A 106 16.27 7.11 -10.91
CA ASP A 106 15.32 7.96 -10.17
C ASP A 106 14.27 7.09 -9.46
N LEU A 107 13.72 6.08 -10.16
CA LEU A 107 12.78 5.12 -9.57
C LEU A 107 13.41 4.30 -8.42
N VAL A 108 14.66 3.85 -8.59
CA VAL A 108 15.38 3.11 -7.53
C VAL A 108 15.60 3.99 -6.30
N VAL A 109 15.88 5.29 -6.48
CA VAL A 109 16.00 6.24 -5.38
C VAL A 109 14.66 6.41 -4.67
N ASP A 110 13.56 6.55 -5.39
CA ASP A 110 12.22 6.63 -4.79
C ASP A 110 11.85 5.37 -4.01
N ILE A 111 12.05 4.19 -4.58
CA ILE A 111 11.82 2.90 -3.88
C ILE A 111 12.66 2.84 -2.60
N TYR A 112 13.93 3.26 -2.67
CA TYR A 112 14.84 3.24 -1.53
C TYR A 112 14.33 4.07 -0.35
N PHE A 113 13.86 5.30 -0.61
CA PHE A 113 13.35 6.18 0.43
C PHE A 113 11.96 5.78 0.91
N LEU A 114 11.05 5.40 0.00
CA LEU A 114 9.73 4.90 0.37
C LEU A 114 9.82 3.70 1.33
N ALA A 115 10.71 2.73 1.04
CA ALA A 115 10.87 1.54 1.88
C ALA A 115 11.43 1.84 3.29
N ARG A 116 12.02 3.04 3.48
CA ARG A 116 12.60 3.53 4.73
C ARG A 116 11.69 4.49 5.49
N THR A 117 10.48 4.73 5.02
CA THR A 117 9.50 5.51 5.77
C THR A 117 8.90 4.69 6.92
N ASP A 118 8.27 5.36 7.89
CA ASP A 118 7.70 4.70 9.08
C ASP A 118 6.37 4.00 8.79
N TYR A 119 5.69 4.45 7.75
CA TYR A 119 4.42 3.95 7.27
C TYR A 119 4.30 4.27 5.78
N ILE A 120 3.62 3.43 5.00
CA ILE A 120 3.38 3.70 3.57
C ILE A 120 1.89 3.73 3.22
N VAL A 121 1.47 4.70 2.43
CA VAL A 121 0.13 4.78 1.84
C VAL A 121 0.25 4.64 0.33
N VAL A 122 -0.25 3.53 -0.20
CA VAL A 122 -0.02 3.12 -1.61
C VAL A 122 -1.26 2.47 -2.22
N THR A 123 -1.15 2.11 -3.50
CA THR A 123 -2.03 1.13 -4.15
C THR A 123 -1.26 -0.17 -4.34
N PHE A 124 -1.77 -1.29 -3.83
CA PHE A 124 -1.14 -2.58 -4.01
C PHE A 124 -1.46 -3.23 -5.34
N THR A 125 -2.29 -2.64 -6.19
CA THR A 125 -2.24 -2.99 -7.61
C THR A 125 -0.92 -2.52 -8.24
N SER A 126 -0.27 -1.47 -7.73
CA SER A 126 1.04 -1.02 -8.21
C SER A 126 2.14 -1.99 -7.79
N ASN A 127 2.91 -2.50 -8.76
CA ASN A 127 4.09 -3.32 -8.49
C ASN A 127 5.10 -2.58 -7.59
N ILE A 128 5.25 -1.27 -7.79
CA ILE A 128 6.11 -0.43 -6.96
C ILE A 128 5.63 -0.39 -5.51
N GLY A 129 4.31 -0.23 -5.29
CA GLY A 129 3.74 -0.23 -3.95
C GLY A 129 4.01 -1.54 -3.19
N ARG A 130 3.89 -2.68 -3.88
CA ARG A 130 4.18 -4.00 -3.29
C ARG A 130 5.67 -4.22 -3.06
N LEU A 131 6.53 -3.83 -4.01
CA LEU A 131 7.98 -3.93 -3.86
C LEU A 131 8.51 -3.10 -2.69
N VAL A 132 8.01 -1.86 -2.54
CA VAL A 132 8.34 -1.00 -1.40
C VAL A 132 7.95 -1.68 -0.08
N TYR A 133 6.75 -2.24 -0.01
CA TYR A 133 6.28 -2.96 1.17
C TYR A 133 7.13 -4.21 1.49
N GLU A 134 7.50 -4.98 0.48
CA GLU A 134 8.40 -6.15 0.62
C GLU A 134 9.78 -5.73 1.14
N MET A 135 10.37 -4.67 0.58
CA MET A 135 11.65 -4.14 1.02
C MET A 135 11.58 -3.60 2.46
N MET A 136 10.48 -2.95 2.84
CA MET A 136 10.27 -2.46 4.21
C MET A 136 10.34 -3.59 5.25
N GLN A 137 9.90 -4.81 4.92
CA GLN A 137 10.00 -5.97 5.81
C GLN A 137 11.45 -6.35 6.13
N THR A 138 12.40 -6.07 5.23
CA THR A 138 13.82 -6.37 5.45
C THR A 138 14.52 -5.35 6.35
N LEU A 139 13.88 -4.21 6.60
CA LEU A 139 14.44 -3.07 7.33
C LEU A 139 13.88 -2.95 8.75
N ASN A 140 12.89 -3.78 9.09
CA ASN A 140 12.19 -3.77 10.36
C ASN A 140 12.08 -5.21 10.88
N HIS A 141 11.93 -5.38 12.20
CA HIS A 141 11.64 -6.70 12.75
C HIS A 141 10.26 -7.22 12.31
N ASP A 142 9.24 -6.35 12.37
CA ASP A 142 7.90 -6.61 11.83
C ASP A 142 7.33 -5.29 11.30
N ALA A 143 7.13 -5.22 9.98
CA ALA A 143 6.49 -4.10 9.31
C ALA A 143 5.19 -4.54 8.61
N SER A 144 4.62 -5.68 9.00
CA SER A 144 3.44 -6.24 8.36
C SER A 144 2.20 -5.35 8.47
N ALA A 145 2.13 -4.50 9.51
CA ALA A 145 1.07 -3.52 9.72
C ALA A 145 1.45 -2.09 9.34
N LYS A 146 2.66 -1.84 8.81
CA LYS A 146 3.15 -0.48 8.51
C LYS A 146 2.73 0.03 7.12
N PHE A 147 1.49 -0.23 6.74
CA PHE A 147 0.95 0.24 5.46
C PHE A 147 -0.55 0.46 5.50
N TYR A 148 -1.02 1.32 4.59
CA TYR A 148 -2.40 1.32 4.13
C TYR A 148 -2.44 1.21 2.60
N SER A 149 -3.34 0.37 2.09
CA SER A 149 -3.57 0.27 0.65
C SER A 149 -4.98 0.72 0.28
N LEU A 150 -5.08 1.67 -0.65
CA LEU A 150 -6.38 2.23 -1.07
C LEU A 150 -7.23 1.25 -1.89
N ASP A 151 -6.62 0.22 -2.45
CA ASP A 151 -7.28 -0.63 -3.45
C ASP A 151 -7.33 -2.11 -3.10
N LYS A 152 -6.26 -2.76 -2.63
CA LYS A 152 -6.24 -4.21 -2.36
C LYS A 152 -5.36 -4.58 -1.19
N GLY A 153 -5.62 -5.75 -0.63
CA GLY A 153 -4.67 -6.41 0.27
C GLY A 153 -3.41 -6.84 -0.49
N PHE A 154 -2.31 -7.06 0.23
CA PHE A 154 -1.07 -7.51 -0.38
C PHE A 154 -1.27 -8.83 -1.14
N TYR A 155 -0.63 -8.95 -2.30
CA TYR A 155 -0.64 -10.17 -3.11
C TYR A 155 0.64 -10.30 -3.94
N SER A 156 1.04 -11.54 -4.22
CA SER A 156 2.02 -11.83 -5.26
C SER A 156 1.33 -12.32 -6.53
N HIS A 157 1.87 -11.95 -7.69
CA HIS A 157 1.33 -12.43 -8.96
C HIS A 157 1.51 -13.95 -9.05
N SER A 158 0.49 -14.63 -9.57
CA SER A 158 0.45 -16.10 -9.68
C SER A 158 0.51 -16.84 -8.34
N GLN A 159 0.22 -16.17 -7.22
CA GLN A 159 0.07 -16.84 -5.93
C GLN A 159 -1.05 -17.89 -5.97
N ARG A 160 -0.92 -18.92 -5.12
CA ARG A 160 -2.03 -19.84 -4.86
C ARG A 160 -3.20 -19.08 -4.22
N PRO A 161 -4.43 -19.60 -4.34
CA PRO A 161 -5.58 -18.97 -3.71
C PRO A 161 -5.34 -18.74 -2.21
N ASN A 162 -5.54 -17.51 -1.77
CA ASN A 162 -5.41 -17.14 -0.37
C ASN A 162 -6.70 -17.52 0.36
N PHE A 163 -6.60 -18.38 1.38
CA PHE A 163 -7.73 -18.84 2.16
C PHE A 163 -7.73 -18.22 3.56
N SER A 164 -8.92 -17.86 4.03
CA SER A 164 -9.19 -17.51 5.42
C SER A 164 -10.16 -18.51 6.04
N ARG A 165 -10.05 -18.73 7.34
CA ARG A 165 -10.95 -19.56 8.14
C ARG A 165 -11.92 -18.65 8.90
N VAL A 166 -13.20 -19.02 8.90
CA VAL A 166 -14.21 -18.36 9.72
C VAL A 166 -13.99 -18.72 11.20
N ARG A 167 -13.86 -17.70 12.06
CA ARG A 167 -13.68 -17.88 13.51
C ARG A 167 -15.02 -18.04 14.22
N PHE A 168 -16.00 -17.22 13.86
CA PHE A 168 -17.29 -17.14 14.55
C PHE A 168 -18.44 -17.50 13.61
N THR A 169 -19.35 -18.35 14.10
CA THR A 169 -20.59 -18.65 13.38
C THR A 169 -21.45 -17.38 13.32
N HIS A 170 -21.86 -16.99 12.12
CA HIS A 170 -22.68 -15.82 11.89
C HIS A 170 -23.98 -16.24 11.20
N GLN A 171 -25.12 -15.99 11.85
CA GLN A 171 -26.44 -16.16 11.23
C GLN A 171 -26.80 -14.89 10.46
N ALA A 172 -27.04 -15.03 9.16
CA ALA A 172 -27.39 -13.91 8.31
C ALA A 172 -28.71 -13.27 8.76
N ARG A 173 -28.69 -11.96 9.03
CA ARG A 173 -29.89 -11.21 9.41
C ARG A 173 -30.69 -10.66 8.20
N ARG A 174 -30.19 -10.81 6.95
CA ARG A 174 -30.79 -10.42 5.64
C ARG A 174 -29.92 -11.01 4.50
N ALA A 175 -29.86 -10.42 3.29
CA ALA A 175 -29.12 -10.84 2.07
C ALA A 175 -27.59 -11.14 2.20
N ASN A 176 -27.11 -11.32 3.41
CA ASN A 176 -25.80 -11.88 3.75
C ASN A 176 -25.90 -13.41 3.82
N VAL A 177 -24.75 -14.09 3.82
CA VAL A 177 -24.67 -15.55 3.90
C VAL A 177 -24.39 -15.98 5.33
N THR A 178 -25.06 -17.04 5.79
CA THR A 178 -24.75 -17.69 7.07
C THR A 178 -23.38 -18.35 6.97
N LEU A 179 -22.49 -18.02 7.90
CA LEU A 179 -21.13 -18.54 7.98
C LEU A 179 -21.02 -19.50 9.14
N GLN A 180 -20.34 -20.63 8.94
CA GLN A 180 -20.05 -21.58 10.01
C GLN A 180 -18.61 -21.44 10.47
N SER A 181 -18.37 -21.49 11.78
CA SER A 181 -17.02 -21.56 12.33
C SER A 181 -16.25 -22.74 11.71
N GLY A 182 -15.00 -22.52 11.34
CA GLY A 182 -14.14 -23.49 10.66
C GLY A 182 -14.27 -23.51 9.14
N GLU A 183 -15.30 -22.89 8.54
CA GLU A 183 -15.46 -22.82 7.08
C GLU A 183 -14.27 -22.09 6.44
N LYS A 184 -13.75 -22.64 5.33
CA LYS A 184 -12.71 -22.00 4.51
C LYS A 184 -13.35 -21.13 3.45
N LEU A 185 -12.89 -19.89 3.39
CA LEU A 185 -13.28 -18.91 2.39
C LEU A 185 -12.05 -18.48 1.59
N MET A 186 -12.19 -18.43 0.28
CA MET A 186 -11.14 -17.93 -0.62
C MET A 186 -11.27 -16.41 -0.73
N MET A 187 -10.21 -15.67 -0.47
CA MET A 187 -10.21 -14.22 -0.66
C MET A 187 -10.47 -13.88 -2.13
N SER A 188 -11.47 -13.04 -2.38
CA SER A 188 -11.73 -12.59 -3.75
C SER A 188 -10.69 -11.55 -4.18
N SER A 189 -10.37 -11.52 -5.47
CA SER A 189 -9.41 -10.58 -6.07
C SER A 189 -9.97 -9.16 -6.28
N TYR A 190 -11.12 -8.83 -5.70
CA TYR A 190 -11.75 -7.51 -5.87
C TYR A 190 -11.00 -6.40 -5.15
N HIS A 191 -11.20 -5.17 -5.63
CA HIS A 191 -10.72 -3.96 -4.96
C HIS A 191 -11.56 -3.66 -3.71
N TYR A 192 -10.98 -2.99 -2.72
CA TYR A 192 -11.65 -2.50 -1.52
C TYR A 192 -12.76 -1.49 -1.84
N SER A 193 -12.73 -0.84 -3.00
CA SER A 193 -13.86 -0.05 -3.51
C SER A 193 -15.14 -0.87 -3.68
N PHE A 194 -15.05 -2.20 -3.79
CA PHE A 194 -16.20 -3.11 -3.79
C PHE A 194 -16.61 -3.55 -2.38
N ALA A 195 -15.87 -3.16 -1.33
CA ALA A 195 -16.26 -3.44 0.05
C ALA A 195 -17.52 -2.65 0.39
N LYS A 196 -18.55 -3.35 0.87
CA LYS A 196 -19.81 -2.72 1.30
C LYS A 196 -19.80 -2.64 2.81
N ASN A 197 -19.90 -1.45 3.40
CA ASN A 197 -20.03 -1.26 4.85
C ASN A 197 -18.99 -2.03 5.70
N ARG A 198 -17.71 -2.02 5.29
CA ARG A 198 -16.60 -2.77 5.94
C ARG A 198 -16.68 -4.31 5.83
N TYR A 199 -17.48 -4.83 4.92
CA TYR A 199 -17.49 -6.25 4.56
C TYR A 199 -16.66 -6.48 3.30
N LEU A 200 -15.74 -7.44 3.38
CA LEU A 200 -14.86 -7.84 2.29
C LEU A 200 -15.49 -8.99 1.49
N PRO A 201 -15.32 -9.01 0.16
CA PRO A 201 -15.82 -10.09 -0.68
C PRO A 201 -14.91 -11.33 -0.60
N TYR A 202 -15.52 -12.47 -0.30
CA TYR A 202 -14.90 -13.80 -0.30
C TYR A 202 -15.71 -14.75 -1.17
N VAL A 203 -15.10 -15.85 -1.60
CA VAL A 203 -15.76 -16.93 -2.32
C VAL A 203 -15.81 -18.16 -1.43
N ASN A 204 -17.01 -18.67 -1.17
CA ASN A 204 -17.19 -19.88 -0.37
C ASN A 204 -16.94 -21.17 -1.19
N THR A 205 -16.97 -22.31 -0.51
CA THR A 205 -16.78 -23.64 -1.13
C THR A 205 -17.79 -23.97 -2.24
N ARG A 206 -18.94 -23.28 -2.27
CA ARG A 206 -19.99 -23.41 -3.30
C ARG A 206 -19.81 -22.42 -4.45
N LYS A 207 -18.65 -21.77 -4.58
CA LYS A 207 -18.31 -20.76 -5.59
C LYS A 207 -19.25 -19.53 -5.60
N LYS A 208 -19.87 -19.21 -4.46
CA LYS A 208 -20.68 -18.00 -4.31
C LYS A 208 -19.87 -16.90 -3.63
N THR A 209 -20.00 -15.67 -4.14
CA THR A 209 -19.44 -14.49 -3.49
C THR A 209 -20.26 -14.15 -2.25
N VAL A 210 -19.57 -13.95 -1.13
CA VAL A 210 -20.11 -13.62 0.18
C VAL A 210 -19.38 -12.41 0.74
N PHE A 211 -20.09 -11.52 1.42
CA PHE A 211 -19.51 -10.34 2.06
C PHE A 211 -19.36 -10.61 3.55
N VAL A 212 -18.12 -10.53 4.05
CA VAL A 212 -17.77 -10.95 5.42
C VAL A 212 -17.01 -9.83 6.12
N ALA A 213 -17.36 -9.53 7.37
CA ALA A 213 -16.59 -8.58 8.17
C ALA A 213 -15.22 -9.19 8.50
N SER A 214 -14.14 -8.42 8.27
CA SER A 214 -12.76 -8.90 8.37
C SER A 214 -12.41 -9.52 9.73
N TYR A 215 -12.94 -8.98 10.83
CA TYR A 215 -12.68 -9.50 12.19
C TYR A 215 -13.22 -10.92 12.44
N MET A 216 -14.13 -11.42 11.58
CA MET A 216 -14.67 -12.78 11.69
C MET A 216 -13.74 -13.84 11.09
N LEU A 217 -12.63 -13.43 10.49
CA LEU A 217 -11.75 -14.29 9.73
C LEU A 217 -10.37 -14.40 10.39
N GLU A 218 -9.72 -15.52 10.13
CA GLU A 218 -8.32 -15.79 10.46
C GLU A 218 -7.60 -16.22 9.17
N ASN A 219 -6.42 -15.71 8.91
CA ASN A 219 -5.63 -16.12 7.74
C ASN A 219 -5.11 -17.54 7.92
N ILE A 220 -5.24 -18.37 6.87
CA ILE A 220 -4.59 -19.68 6.85
C ILE A 220 -3.18 -19.49 6.32
N VAL A 221 -2.19 -19.89 7.13
CA VAL A 221 -0.79 -19.90 6.71
C VAL A 221 -0.50 -21.23 6.02
N ASP A 222 -0.27 -21.18 4.71
CA ASP A 222 0.14 -22.34 3.93
C ASP A 222 1.61 -22.67 4.20
N VAL A 223 1.89 -23.94 4.49
CA VAL A 223 3.25 -24.44 4.75
C VAL A 223 3.66 -25.38 3.63
N VAL A 224 4.85 -25.14 3.08
CA VAL A 224 5.46 -25.98 2.04
C VAL A 224 6.84 -26.40 2.53
N ASN A 225 7.14 -27.70 2.43
CA ASN A 225 8.47 -28.21 2.72
C ASN A 225 9.42 -27.83 1.59
N ILE A 226 10.37 -26.94 1.87
CA ILE A 226 11.41 -26.54 0.94
C ILE A 226 12.67 -27.33 1.31
N SER A 227 13.11 -28.22 0.42
CA SER A 227 14.44 -28.85 0.55
C SER A 227 15.50 -27.80 0.23
N SER A 228 16.20 -27.32 1.24
CA SER A 228 17.36 -26.45 1.04
C SER A 228 18.62 -27.31 0.95
N PRO A 229 19.47 -27.18 -0.08
CA PRO A 229 20.79 -27.78 -0.08
C PRO A 229 21.77 -27.07 0.88
N TYR A 230 21.32 -26.02 1.58
CA TYR A 230 22.11 -25.20 2.50
C TYR A 230 21.60 -25.24 3.97
N LEU A 231 20.63 -26.10 4.28
CA LEU A 231 20.24 -26.48 5.66
C LEU A 231 20.57 -27.95 5.86
#